data_AF-A0A7C5BU32-F1
#
_entry.id   AF-A0A7C5BU32-F1
#
_cell.length_a   1.000
_cell.length_b   1.000
_cell.length_c   1.000
_cell.angle_alpha   90.00
_cell.angle_beta   90.00
_cell.angle_gamma   90.00
#
_symmetry.space_group_name_H-M   'P 1'
#
loop_
_entity.id
_entity.type
_entity.pdbx_description
1 polymer ?
#
loop_
_entity_poly.entity_id
_entity_poly.type
_entity_poly.pdbx_seq_one_letter_code
_entity_poly.pdbx_strand_id
1 'polypeptide(L)'
;MRCAKCGLDVPPGTTSCPKCGSVEFERPVVQAKRGPHPMIYAIGALAVIALIALIIVAMGRGKNVTSAPGGVQREDSNITTAPPGKPGPSGIMTAPPGQPGTPEKTPDGVTKPKPPQEVVDYLAFVKQVEAVRCEAIVKSDLDKEAMAEVGDIWSKMLDMSGDAGASDKAPLQGITDKLNRRAAAMLILLKTFDKAPAPPECRQFSGAYRRLLYTETKTLYDVAAGLGNVQAANKDDWLRYEQEMKSKQQDADVVGASNGTLSGDADRALNALVGQYDMQKPFDVSAEKPSGNIMAP
;
A
#
# COMPACT_ATOMS: atom_id res chain seq x y z
N MET A 1 -3.15 24.27 -48.14
CA MET A 1 -4.30 24.42 -47.21
C MET A 1 -5.26 25.41 -47.85
N ARG A 2 -6.58 25.32 -47.64
CA ARG A 2 -7.52 26.28 -48.26
C ARG A 2 -7.90 27.40 -47.31
N CYS A 3 -7.95 28.62 -47.84
CA CYS A 3 -8.46 29.75 -47.08
C CYS A 3 -9.98 29.65 -46.95
N ALA A 4 -10.49 29.62 -45.72
CA ALA A 4 -11.93 29.46 -45.43
C ALA A 4 -12.81 30.56 -46.07
N LYS A 5 -12.28 31.79 -46.23
CA LYS A 5 -13.03 32.93 -46.80
C LYS A 5 -13.04 33.01 -48.32
N CYS A 6 -12.04 32.46 -49.02
CA CYS A 6 -11.90 32.69 -50.47
C CYS A 6 -11.53 31.45 -51.29
N GLY A 7 -11.45 30.28 -50.67
CA GLY A 7 -11.18 28.99 -51.33
C GLY A 7 -9.79 28.84 -51.94
N LEU A 8 -8.93 29.86 -51.86
CA LEU A 8 -7.59 29.83 -52.44
C LEU A 8 -6.72 28.80 -51.73
N ASP A 9 -6.05 27.94 -52.49
CA ASP A 9 -5.00 27.07 -51.98
C ASP A 9 -3.75 27.89 -51.65
N VAL A 10 -3.34 27.83 -50.39
CA VAL A 10 -2.21 28.58 -49.83
C VAL A 10 -1.09 27.60 -49.43
N PRO A 11 0.19 27.88 -49.78
CA PRO A 11 1.31 27.01 -49.46
C PRO A 11 1.54 26.86 -47.94
N PRO A 12 2.12 25.73 -47.48
CA PRO A 12 2.40 25.52 -46.06
C PRO A 12 3.41 26.55 -45.53
N GLY A 13 3.23 26.97 -44.28
CA GLY A 13 4.09 27.96 -43.60
C GLY A 13 3.61 29.41 -43.70
N THR A 14 2.54 29.72 -44.44
CA THR A 14 1.95 31.06 -44.48
C THR A 14 1.03 31.31 -43.28
N THR A 15 1.19 32.45 -42.61
CA THR A 15 0.36 32.85 -41.45
C THR A 15 -0.97 33.51 -41.82
N SER A 16 -1.10 34.06 -43.03
CA SER A 16 -2.32 34.71 -43.52
C SER A 16 -2.52 34.47 -45.02
N CYS A 17 -3.78 34.46 -45.47
CA CYS A 17 -4.09 34.32 -46.88
C CYS A 17 -3.75 35.61 -47.66
N PRO A 18 -2.89 35.57 -48.70
CA PRO A 18 -2.45 36.76 -49.42
C PRO A 18 -3.56 37.46 -50.22
N LYS A 19 -4.72 36.81 -50.43
CA LYS A 19 -5.84 37.34 -51.23
C LYS A 19 -6.92 38.04 -50.40
N CYS A 20 -7.06 37.71 -49.11
CA CYS A 20 -8.14 38.24 -48.26
C CYS A 20 -7.77 38.49 -46.79
N GLY A 21 -6.50 38.29 -46.39
CA GLY A 21 -6.03 38.51 -45.03
C GLY A 21 -6.52 37.52 -43.97
N SER A 22 -7.33 36.51 -44.34
CA SER A 22 -7.82 35.50 -43.40
C SER A 22 -6.68 34.69 -42.78
N VAL A 23 -6.71 34.54 -41.46
CA VAL A 23 -5.88 33.59 -40.69
C VAL A 23 -6.57 32.26 -40.45
N GLU A 24 -7.88 32.17 -40.74
CA GLU A 24 -8.62 30.90 -40.73
C GLU A 24 -8.40 30.17 -42.06
N PHE A 25 -7.84 28.96 -41.91
CA PHE A 25 -7.65 27.99 -42.98
C PHE A 25 -8.48 26.75 -42.66
N GLU A 26 -9.24 26.26 -43.63
CA GLU A 26 -9.88 24.95 -43.50
C GLU A 26 -8.79 23.88 -43.47
N ARG A 27 -8.68 23.20 -42.33
CA ARG A 27 -7.90 21.96 -42.26
C ARG A 27 -8.64 20.93 -43.12
N PRO A 28 -7.95 20.19 -44.00
CA PRO A 28 -8.59 19.10 -44.72
C PRO A 28 -9.19 18.12 -43.71
N VAL A 29 -10.43 17.69 -43.94
CA VAL A 29 -11.06 16.62 -43.16
C VAL A 29 -10.31 15.33 -43.49
N VAL A 30 -9.26 15.05 -42.72
CA VAL A 30 -8.52 13.80 -42.80
C VAL A 30 -9.47 12.72 -42.28
N GLN A 31 -10.12 11.99 -43.20
CA GLN A 31 -10.92 10.84 -42.83
C GLN A 31 -10.04 9.88 -42.02
N ALA A 32 -10.36 9.74 -40.73
CA ALA A 32 -9.55 8.98 -39.80
C ALA A 32 -9.46 7.53 -40.26
N LYS A 33 -8.29 7.17 -40.81
CA LYS A 33 -7.97 5.80 -41.21
C LYS A 33 -7.94 4.96 -39.94
N ARG A 34 -9.03 4.24 -39.64
CA ARG A 34 -9.21 3.44 -38.42
C ARG A 34 -7.97 2.57 -38.18
N GLY A 35 -7.15 3.00 -37.23
CA GLY A 35 -5.95 2.28 -36.81
C GLY A 35 -6.32 1.00 -36.06
N PRO A 36 -5.36 0.06 -35.89
CA PRO A 36 -5.63 -1.22 -35.27
C PRO A 36 -6.09 -1.07 -33.81
N HIS A 37 -7.34 -1.49 -33.58
CA HIS A 37 -7.98 -1.89 -32.33
C HIS A 37 -7.79 -0.99 -31.08
N PRO A 38 -8.77 -0.12 -30.73
CA PRO A 38 -8.76 0.65 -29.49
C PRO A 38 -8.75 -0.24 -28.22
N MET A 39 -9.15 -1.51 -28.32
CA MET A 39 -9.21 -2.46 -27.20
C MET A 39 -7.84 -2.73 -26.54
N ILE A 40 -6.71 -2.62 -27.26
CA ILE A 40 -5.38 -2.85 -26.67
C ILE A 40 -4.97 -1.69 -25.72
N TYR A 41 -5.43 -0.47 -26.02
CA TYR A 41 -5.17 0.73 -25.20
C TYR A 41 -5.89 0.62 -23.85
N ALA A 42 -7.10 0.04 -23.86
CA ALA A 42 -7.84 -0.26 -22.66
C ALA A 42 -7.06 -1.19 -21.71
N ILE A 43 -6.47 -2.27 -22.23
CA ILE A 43 -5.84 -3.33 -21.40
C ILE A 43 -4.59 -2.82 -20.66
N GLY A 44 -3.72 -2.05 -21.31
CA GLY A 44 -2.51 -1.50 -20.66
C GLY A 44 -2.85 -0.50 -19.55
N ALA A 45 -3.76 0.43 -19.83
CA ALA A 45 -4.21 1.41 -18.83
C ALA A 45 -4.99 0.74 -17.67
N LEU A 46 -5.78 -0.31 -17.94
CA LEU A 46 -6.39 -1.14 -16.88
C LEU A 46 -5.34 -1.79 -15.98
N ALA A 47 -4.23 -2.28 -16.54
CA ALA A 47 -3.14 -2.85 -15.76
C ALA A 47 -2.51 -1.81 -14.82
N VAL A 48 -2.28 -0.57 -15.29
CA VAL A 48 -1.78 0.57 -14.48
C VAL A 48 -2.77 0.98 -13.38
N ILE A 49 -4.06 1.05 -13.69
CA ILE A 49 -5.08 1.42 -12.71
C ILE A 49 -5.25 0.32 -11.66
N ALA A 50 -5.27 -0.94 -12.07
CA ALA A 50 -5.23 -2.08 -11.14
C ALA A 50 -3.96 -2.06 -10.26
N LEU A 51 -2.85 -1.50 -10.77
CA LEU A 51 -1.58 -1.30 -10.07
C LEU A 51 -1.67 -0.20 -9.00
N ILE A 52 -2.15 0.99 -9.37
CA ILE A 52 -2.36 2.13 -8.45
C ILE A 52 -3.41 1.75 -7.40
N ALA A 53 -4.52 1.14 -7.85
CA ALA A 53 -5.54 0.57 -6.98
C ALA A 53 -4.96 -0.51 -6.07
N LEU A 54 -4.09 -1.42 -6.55
CA LEU A 54 -3.45 -2.41 -5.68
C LEU A 54 -2.54 -1.76 -4.64
N ILE A 55 -1.78 -0.72 -4.98
CA ILE A 55 -0.92 -0.01 -4.03
C ILE A 55 -1.78 0.69 -2.97
N ILE A 56 -2.81 1.42 -3.38
CA ILE A 56 -3.73 2.15 -2.50
C ILE A 56 -4.53 1.18 -1.63
N VAL A 57 -5.21 0.20 -2.25
CA VAL A 57 -6.01 -0.83 -1.57
C VAL A 57 -5.14 -1.73 -0.71
N ALA A 58 -3.86 -1.95 -1.01
CA ALA A 58 -2.98 -2.68 -0.12
C ALA A 58 -2.63 -1.90 1.15
N MET A 59 -2.49 -0.58 1.05
CA MET A 59 -2.26 0.30 2.20
C MET A 59 -3.52 0.42 3.08
N GLY A 60 -4.72 0.29 2.52
CA GLY A 60 -6.02 0.39 3.23
C GLY A 60 -6.86 -0.89 3.40
N ARG A 61 -6.41 -2.07 2.90
CA ARG A 61 -7.09 -3.37 3.13
C ARG A 61 -6.12 -4.43 3.65
N GLY A 62 -6.07 -4.56 4.98
CA GLY A 62 -5.68 -5.80 5.62
C GLY A 62 -6.60 -6.93 5.14
N LYS A 63 -6.00 -7.98 4.59
CA LYS A 63 -6.72 -9.20 4.23
C LYS A 63 -7.29 -9.82 5.51
N ASN A 64 -8.57 -10.22 5.47
CA ASN A 64 -9.19 -11.02 6.52
C ASN A 64 -8.53 -12.41 6.57
N VAL A 65 -7.42 -12.51 7.32
CA VAL A 65 -6.87 -13.81 7.73
C VAL A 65 -7.70 -14.27 8.92
N THR A 66 -8.60 -15.23 8.66
CA THR A 66 -9.35 -15.93 9.70
C THR A 66 -8.40 -16.78 10.54
N SER A 67 -7.77 -16.17 11.54
CA SER A 67 -7.13 -16.91 12.63
C SER A 67 -8.24 -17.60 13.43
N ALA A 68 -8.25 -18.93 13.43
CA ALA A 68 -9.20 -19.71 14.21
C ALA A 68 -9.11 -19.34 15.72
N PRO A 69 -10.23 -19.33 16.45
CA PRO A 69 -10.25 -18.88 17.83
C PRO A 69 -9.57 -19.90 18.76
N GLY A 70 -8.28 -19.70 19.01
CA GLY A 70 -7.54 -20.33 20.10
C GLY A 70 -7.97 -19.77 21.46
N GLY A 71 -9.21 -20.06 21.87
CA GLY A 71 -9.74 -19.67 23.17
C GLY A 71 -9.04 -20.42 24.29
N VAL A 72 -8.26 -19.71 25.11
CA VAL A 72 -7.71 -20.26 26.36
C VAL A 72 -8.85 -20.33 27.39
N GLN A 73 -9.52 -21.48 27.46
CA GLN A 73 -10.39 -21.80 28.60
C GLN A 73 -9.52 -21.98 29.85
N ARG A 74 -9.71 -21.09 30.83
CA ARG A 74 -9.45 -21.41 32.23
C ARG A 74 -10.60 -22.27 32.74
N GLU A 75 -10.28 -23.45 33.25
CA GLU A 75 -11.10 -24.10 34.28
C GLU A 75 -10.19 -24.61 35.39
N ASP A 76 -10.26 -23.94 36.54
CA ASP A 76 -9.85 -24.51 37.81
C ASP A 76 -10.86 -25.58 38.20
N SER A 77 -10.41 -26.82 38.46
CA SER A 77 -11.13 -27.76 39.32
C SER A 77 -10.17 -28.78 39.93
N ASN A 78 -10.42 -29.08 41.19
CA ASN A 78 -9.50 -29.73 42.12
C ASN A 78 -10.05 -31.12 42.53
N ILE A 79 -9.31 -31.84 43.38
CA ILE A 79 -9.79 -32.92 44.27
C ILE A 79 -9.87 -34.36 43.69
N THR A 80 -8.84 -35.15 44.05
CA THR A 80 -8.93 -36.48 44.74
C THR A 80 -9.49 -37.69 43.95
N THR A 81 -8.75 -38.80 43.82
CA THR A 81 -8.59 -39.84 44.86
C THR A 81 -7.37 -40.76 44.60
N ALA A 82 -6.77 -41.35 45.63
CA ALA A 82 -5.58 -42.23 45.55
C ALA A 82 -5.79 -43.62 46.22
N PRO A 83 -4.74 -44.38 46.62
CA PRO A 83 -4.36 -45.73 46.12
C PRO A 83 -4.79 -46.88 47.10
N PRO A 84 -4.35 -48.18 47.02
CA PRO A 84 -3.23 -48.79 46.25
C PRO A 84 -3.43 -50.24 45.68
N GLY A 85 -2.34 -50.82 45.14
CA GLY A 85 -2.17 -52.26 44.86
C GLY A 85 -0.68 -52.68 45.03
N LYS A 86 -0.40 -53.92 45.44
CA LYS A 86 0.92 -54.38 45.97
C LYS A 86 1.59 -55.47 45.07
N PRO A 87 2.79 -56.02 45.39
CA PRO A 87 3.87 -56.23 44.39
C PRO A 87 3.95 -57.62 43.74
N GLY A 88 4.71 -57.71 42.65
CA GLY A 88 5.20 -58.96 42.04
C GLY A 88 6.65 -58.81 41.53
N PRO A 89 7.54 -59.82 41.72
CA PRO A 89 8.97 -59.71 41.40
C PRO A 89 9.40 -60.42 40.10
N SER A 90 10.66 -60.17 39.71
CA SER A 90 11.55 -61.00 38.85
C SER A 90 11.56 -60.76 37.33
N GLY A 91 12.73 -60.33 36.82
CA GLY A 91 13.22 -60.53 35.43
C GLY A 91 12.49 -59.77 34.31
N ILE A 92 13.12 -59.30 33.24
CA ILE A 92 14.47 -59.55 32.67
C ILE A 92 15.05 -58.22 32.17
N MET A 93 16.38 -58.13 32.07
CA MET A 93 17.08 -56.94 31.56
C MET A 93 16.98 -56.82 30.04
N THR A 94 16.17 -55.88 29.55
CA THR A 94 16.16 -55.44 28.15
C THR A 94 16.00 -53.91 28.10
N ALA A 95 16.91 -53.23 27.41
CA ALA A 95 16.94 -51.77 27.35
C ALA A 95 15.75 -51.22 26.54
N PRO A 96 14.96 -50.26 27.07
CA PRO A 96 13.95 -49.56 26.27
C PRO A 96 14.60 -48.60 25.25
N PRO A 97 13.99 -48.40 24.07
CA PRO A 97 14.43 -47.38 23.12
C PRO A 97 14.26 -45.97 23.70
N GLY A 98 15.12 -45.03 23.28
CA GLY A 98 15.16 -43.68 23.80
C GLY A 98 13.81 -42.97 23.71
N GLN A 99 13.33 -42.44 24.84
CA GLN A 99 12.16 -41.56 24.87
C GLN A 99 12.43 -40.31 24.02
N PRO A 100 11.42 -39.80 23.29
CA PRO A 100 11.46 -38.44 22.76
C PRO A 100 11.73 -37.48 23.92
N GLY A 101 12.60 -36.49 23.69
CA GLY A 101 13.01 -35.56 24.73
C GLY A 101 11.81 -34.95 25.45
N THR A 102 11.81 -35.06 26.78
CA THR A 102 10.89 -34.30 27.63
C THR A 102 10.91 -32.83 27.18
N PRO A 103 9.76 -32.20 26.90
CA PRO A 103 9.74 -30.76 26.72
C PRO A 103 10.30 -30.15 28.01
N GLU A 104 11.38 -29.39 27.86
CA GLU A 104 12.05 -28.72 28.95
C GLU A 104 11.03 -27.80 29.62
N LYS A 105 10.55 -28.19 30.81
CA LYS A 105 9.66 -27.35 31.60
C LYS A 105 10.45 -26.12 32.02
N THR A 106 10.22 -25.02 31.30
CA THR A 106 10.56 -23.68 31.81
C THR A 106 10.06 -23.57 33.24
N PRO A 107 10.89 -23.18 34.22
CA PRO A 107 10.46 -23.11 35.60
C PRO A 107 9.24 -22.19 35.77
N ASP A 108 8.18 -22.72 36.37
CA ASP A 108 7.03 -21.93 36.80
C ASP A 108 7.52 -20.82 37.75
N GLY A 109 7.32 -19.55 37.38
CA GLY A 109 7.59 -18.41 38.25
C GLY A 109 8.62 -17.38 37.76
N VAL A 110 9.16 -17.47 36.53
CA VAL A 110 9.90 -16.35 35.94
C VAL A 110 8.93 -15.22 35.57
N THR A 111 8.61 -14.35 36.54
CA THR A 111 7.93 -13.09 36.28
C THR A 111 8.78 -12.24 35.34
N LYS A 112 8.18 -11.83 34.22
CA LYS A 112 8.87 -10.97 33.25
C LYS A 112 9.28 -9.65 33.91
N PRO A 113 10.41 -9.04 33.54
CA PRO A 113 10.80 -7.74 34.04
C PRO A 113 9.75 -6.69 33.68
N LYS A 114 9.55 -5.69 34.54
CA LYS A 114 8.79 -4.50 34.19
C LYS A 114 9.53 -3.74 33.08
N PRO A 115 8.83 -3.15 32.10
CA PRO A 115 9.49 -2.39 31.04
C PRO A 115 10.19 -1.14 31.62
N PRO A 116 11.39 -0.78 31.12
CA PRO A 116 12.01 0.52 31.40
C PRO A 116 11.09 1.65 30.97
N GLN A 117 11.09 2.76 31.71
CA GLN A 117 10.22 3.92 31.39
C GLN A 117 10.50 4.46 29.98
N GLU A 118 11.77 4.48 29.55
CA GLU A 118 12.17 4.90 28.20
C GLU A 118 11.52 4.05 27.09
N VAL A 119 11.32 2.75 27.31
CA VAL A 119 10.61 1.85 26.38
C VAL A 119 9.13 2.19 26.33
N VAL A 120 8.51 2.45 27.50
CA VAL A 120 7.08 2.84 27.59
C VAL A 120 6.83 4.18 26.90
N ASP A 121 7.67 5.18 27.17
CA ASP A 121 7.56 6.52 26.59
C ASP A 121 7.80 6.50 25.08
N TYR A 122 8.80 5.75 24.61
CA TYR A 122 9.06 5.57 23.18
C TYR A 122 7.87 4.86 22.48
N LEU A 123 7.30 3.81 23.08
CA LEU A 123 6.14 3.13 22.50
C LEU A 123 4.87 4.01 22.54
N ALA A 124 4.70 4.88 23.55
CA ALA A 124 3.64 5.86 23.58
C ALA A 124 3.81 6.93 22.47
N PHE A 125 5.04 7.36 22.20
CA PHE A 125 5.36 8.22 21.07
C PHE A 125 5.05 7.53 19.72
N VAL A 126 5.53 6.31 19.49
CA VAL A 126 5.26 5.61 18.22
C VAL A 126 3.76 5.32 18.03
N LYS A 127 3.00 5.10 19.13
CA LYS A 127 1.53 5.02 19.07
C LYS A 127 0.88 6.28 18.53
N GLN A 128 1.39 7.47 18.88
CA GLN A 128 0.91 8.74 18.32
C GLN A 128 1.25 8.87 16.84
N VAL A 129 2.46 8.44 16.45
CA VAL A 129 2.87 8.39 15.03
C VAL A 129 1.96 7.43 14.23
N GLU A 130 1.69 6.22 14.73
CA GLU A 130 0.80 5.26 14.05
C GLU A 130 -0.64 5.79 13.96
N ALA A 131 -1.14 6.50 14.99
CA ALA A 131 -2.46 7.14 14.91
C ALA A 131 -2.55 8.18 13.77
N VAL A 132 -1.51 9.00 13.58
CA VAL A 132 -1.44 9.99 12.49
C VAL A 132 -1.22 9.30 11.13
N ARG A 133 -0.44 8.21 11.06
CA ARG A 133 -0.30 7.37 9.86
C ARG A 133 -1.66 6.82 9.43
N CYS A 134 -2.36 6.15 10.34
CA CYS A 134 -3.68 5.59 10.09
C CYS A 134 -4.67 6.69 9.67
N GLU A 135 -4.66 7.88 10.30
CA GLU A 135 -5.49 8.99 9.85
C GLU A 135 -5.19 9.43 8.40
N ALA A 136 -3.91 9.51 8.03
CA ALA A 136 -3.45 9.86 6.68
C ALA A 136 -3.72 8.77 5.62
N ILE A 137 -4.06 7.55 6.02
CA ILE A 137 -4.49 6.44 5.15
C ILE A 137 -6.02 6.38 5.13
N VAL A 138 -6.67 6.06 6.26
CA VAL A 138 -8.13 5.89 6.43
C VAL A 138 -8.94 7.06 5.88
N LYS A 139 -8.59 8.29 6.27
CA LYS A 139 -9.39 9.49 5.94
C LYS A 139 -9.05 10.08 4.58
N SER A 140 -8.18 9.45 3.81
CA SER A 140 -7.85 9.95 2.49
C SER A 140 -8.95 9.59 1.50
N ASP A 141 -9.79 10.57 1.18
CA ASP A 141 -10.82 10.43 0.13
C ASP A 141 -10.23 10.04 -1.24
N LEU A 142 -8.90 10.11 -1.42
CA LEU A 142 -8.14 9.50 -2.53
C LEU A 142 -8.69 8.11 -2.90
N ASP A 143 -8.89 7.23 -1.93
CA ASP A 143 -9.19 5.81 -2.19
C ASP A 143 -10.54 5.60 -2.90
N LYS A 144 -11.47 6.56 -2.79
CA LYS A 144 -12.78 6.54 -3.49
C LYS A 144 -12.85 7.59 -4.59
N GLU A 145 -12.48 8.82 -4.28
CA GLU A 145 -12.58 9.96 -5.19
C GLU A 145 -11.51 9.89 -6.28
N ALA A 146 -10.24 9.63 -5.96
CA ALA A 146 -9.21 9.49 -7.00
C ALA A 146 -9.42 8.21 -7.82
N MET A 147 -9.98 7.14 -7.24
CA MET A 147 -10.40 5.96 -8.01
C MET A 147 -11.58 6.24 -8.96
N ALA A 148 -12.54 7.06 -8.55
CA ALA A 148 -13.63 7.51 -9.41
C ALA A 148 -13.15 8.48 -10.50
N GLU A 149 -12.26 9.41 -10.16
CA GLU A 149 -11.61 10.37 -11.06
C GLU A 149 -10.77 9.65 -12.11
N VAL A 150 -9.95 8.67 -11.70
CA VAL A 150 -9.23 7.75 -12.60
C VAL A 150 -10.19 6.99 -13.52
N GLY A 151 -11.32 6.50 -13.00
CA GLY A 151 -12.34 5.80 -13.79
C GLY A 151 -13.01 6.70 -14.84
N ASP A 152 -13.35 7.94 -14.48
CA ASP A 152 -13.96 8.93 -15.37
C ASP A 152 -12.97 9.39 -16.46
N ILE A 153 -11.71 9.64 -16.10
CA ILE A 153 -10.61 9.89 -17.05
C ILE A 153 -10.50 8.76 -18.06
N TRP A 154 -10.65 7.52 -17.61
CA TRP A 154 -10.51 6.35 -18.46
C TRP A 154 -11.72 6.12 -19.36
N SER A 155 -12.95 6.36 -18.87
CA SER A 155 -14.15 6.39 -19.73
C SER A 155 -13.97 7.42 -20.84
N LYS A 156 -13.57 8.65 -20.48
CA LYS A 156 -13.26 9.72 -21.45
C LYS A 156 -12.14 9.33 -22.41
N MET A 157 -11.12 8.61 -21.97
CA MET A 157 -10.04 8.13 -22.85
C MET A 157 -10.50 7.06 -23.85
N LEU A 158 -11.46 6.19 -23.46
CA LEU A 158 -12.11 5.29 -24.42
C LEU A 158 -12.97 6.08 -25.42
N ASP A 159 -13.79 7.01 -24.94
CA ASP A 159 -14.74 7.78 -25.75
C ASP A 159 -14.02 8.72 -26.74
N MET A 160 -12.91 9.33 -26.32
CA MET A 160 -12.06 10.19 -27.17
C MET A 160 -11.30 9.43 -28.28
N SER A 161 -11.41 8.11 -28.37
CA SER A 161 -10.83 7.34 -29.49
C SER A 161 -11.50 7.65 -30.85
N GLY A 162 -12.58 8.43 -30.87
CA GLY A 162 -13.24 8.97 -32.07
C GLY A 162 -12.73 10.33 -32.56
N ASP A 163 -12.46 11.30 -31.66
CA ASP A 163 -12.14 12.70 -32.01
C ASP A 163 -10.98 13.26 -31.15
N ALA A 164 -9.76 13.17 -31.68
CA ALA A 164 -8.54 13.66 -31.03
C ALA A 164 -8.36 15.19 -31.17
N GLY A 165 -9.12 15.96 -30.38
CA GLY A 165 -9.14 17.43 -30.43
C GLY A 165 -8.47 18.17 -29.26
N ALA A 166 -8.61 17.70 -28.02
CA ALA A 166 -8.22 18.43 -26.81
C ALA A 166 -7.14 17.70 -26.00
N SER A 167 -6.03 18.39 -25.71
CA SER A 167 -4.88 17.87 -24.97
C SER A 167 -4.89 18.38 -23.52
N ASP A 168 -5.92 18.03 -22.78
CA ASP A 168 -6.06 18.50 -21.40
C ASP A 168 -5.29 17.61 -20.42
N LYS A 169 -4.18 18.14 -19.91
CA LYS A 169 -3.44 17.55 -18.76
C LYS A 169 -4.19 17.67 -17.44
N ALA A 170 -5.22 18.53 -17.39
CA ALA A 170 -6.00 18.85 -16.20
C ALA A 170 -6.46 17.64 -15.36
N PRO A 171 -6.88 16.49 -15.93
CA PRO A 171 -7.43 15.41 -15.11
C PRO A 171 -6.36 14.64 -14.31
N LEU A 172 -5.15 14.44 -14.85
CA LEU A 172 -4.07 13.78 -14.10
C LEU A 172 -3.45 14.70 -13.05
N GLN A 173 -3.58 16.01 -13.21
CA GLN A 173 -3.04 17.00 -12.28
C GLN A 173 -3.74 16.92 -10.91
N GLY A 174 -5.07 16.75 -10.87
CA GLY A 174 -5.82 16.58 -9.62
C GLY A 174 -5.36 15.37 -8.79
N ILE A 175 -5.19 14.21 -9.44
CA ILE A 175 -4.66 12.99 -8.82
C ILE A 175 -3.21 13.18 -8.36
N THR A 176 -2.37 13.82 -9.19
CA THR A 176 -0.96 14.08 -8.87
C THR A 176 -0.83 15.01 -7.66
N ASP A 177 -1.64 16.07 -7.57
CA ASP A 177 -1.67 16.97 -6.42
C ASP A 177 -2.17 16.28 -5.14
N LYS A 178 -3.19 15.42 -5.25
CA LYS A 178 -3.68 14.59 -4.13
C LYS A 178 -2.58 13.65 -3.61
N LEU A 179 -1.86 12.95 -4.50
CA LEU A 179 -0.74 12.08 -4.14
C LEU A 179 0.44 12.86 -3.54
N ASN A 180 0.81 14.01 -4.13
CA ASN A 180 1.87 14.87 -3.61
C ASN A 180 1.58 15.37 -2.19
N ARG A 181 0.32 15.73 -1.89
CA ARG A 181 -0.11 16.09 -0.52
C ARG A 181 0.03 14.92 0.45
N ARG A 182 -0.37 13.70 0.06
CA ARG A 182 -0.23 12.49 0.90
C ARG A 182 1.24 12.12 1.12
N ALA A 183 2.07 12.21 0.08
CA ALA A 183 3.51 12.00 0.16
C ALA A 183 4.19 13.03 1.09
N ALA A 184 3.81 14.31 1.02
CA ALA A 184 4.30 15.36 1.91
C ALA A 184 3.87 15.13 3.38
N ALA A 185 2.63 14.68 3.62
CA ALA A 185 2.16 14.31 4.96
C ALA A 185 2.95 13.14 5.55
N MET A 186 3.17 12.08 4.76
CA MET A 186 3.99 10.92 5.16
C MET A 186 5.47 11.31 5.39
N LEU A 187 6.01 12.27 4.62
CA LEU A 187 7.35 12.82 4.87
C LEU A 187 7.43 13.61 6.19
N ILE A 188 6.39 14.37 6.56
CA ILE A 188 6.29 15.04 7.87
C ILE A 188 6.19 14.00 8.99
N LEU A 189 5.46 12.91 8.76
CA LEU A 189 5.36 11.79 9.70
C LEU A 189 6.72 11.11 9.93
N LEU A 190 7.43 10.74 8.86
CA LEU A 190 8.77 10.14 8.94
C LEU A 190 9.77 11.07 9.64
N LYS A 191 9.76 12.37 9.30
CA LYS A 191 10.56 13.39 10.00
C LYS A 191 10.17 13.58 11.46
N THR A 192 8.93 13.27 11.83
CA THR A 192 8.49 13.35 13.23
C THR A 192 8.95 12.11 13.98
N PHE A 193 8.80 10.91 13.40
CA PHE A 193 9.35 9.66 13.92
C PHE A 193 10.85 9.76 14.21
N ASP A 194 11.63 10.28 13.26
CA ASP A 194 13.08 10.45 13.37
C ASP A 194 13.54 11.47 14.46
N LYS A 195 12.62 12.21 15.13
CA LYS A 195 12.98 13.12 16.24
C LYS A 195 13.24 12.39 17.56
N ALA A 196 12.64 11.21 17.76
CA ALA A 196 12.79 10.45 19.00
C ALA A 196 13.78 9.31 18.80
N PRO A 197 15.02 9.38 19.35
CA PRO A 197 15.97 8.29 19.22
C PRO A 197 15.43 7.05 19.95
N ALA A 198 15.45 5.89 19.28
CA ALA A 198 14.98 4.65 19.88
C ALA A 198 15.93 4.15 20.98
N PRO A 199 15.41 3.80 22.17
CA PRO A 199 16.15 3.05 23.19
C PRO A 199 16.77 1.77 22.60
N PRO A 200 17.91 1.28 23.13
CA PRO A 200 18.61 0.10 22.61
C PRO A 200 17.71 -1.11 22.32
N GLU A 201 16.76 -1.37 23.21
CA GLU A 201 15.78 -2.47 23.17
C GLU A 201 14.75 -2.25 22.05
N CYS A 202 14.36 -1.01 21.81
CA CYS A 202 13.40 -0.61 20.78
C CYS A 202 14.00 -0.58 19.36
N ARG A 203 15.32 -0.72 19.18
CA ARG A 203 15.99 -0.52 17.87
C ARG A 203 15.49 -1.44 16.76
N GLN A 204 15.23 -2.71 17.05
CA GLN A 204 14.74 -3.66 16.04
C GLN A 204 13.33 -3.27 15.54
N PHE A 205 12.42 -2.96 16.46
CA PHE A 205 11.08 -2.46 16.15
C PHE A 205 11.15 -1.11 15.40
N SER A 206 11.95 -0.17 15.90
CA SER A 206 12.16 1.14 15.29
C SER A 206 12.64 1.03 13.84
N GLY A 207 13.64 0.18 13.57
CA GLY A 207 14.16 -0.05 12.22
C GLY A 207 13.11 -0.65 11.26
N ALA A 208 12.35 -1.65 11.72
CA ALA A 208 11.29 -2.26 10.92
C ALA A 208 10.15 -1.26 10.61
N TYR A 209 9.69 -0.52 11.61
CA TYR A 209 8.65 0.50 11.44
C TYR A 209 9.12 1.69 10.60
N ARG A 210 10.38 2.13 10.75
CA ARG A 210 10.97 3.17 9.89
C ARG A 210 11.04 2.74 8.42
N ARG A 211 11.37 1.47 8.16
CA ARG A 211 11.36 0.90 6.79
C ARG A 211 9.96 0.94 6.20
N LEU A 212 8.93 0.56 6.96
CA LEU A 212 7.53 0.70 6.55
C LEU A 212 7.20 2.15 6.16
N LEU A 213 7.41 3.11 7.06
CA LEU A 213 7.13 4.53 6.81
C LEU A 213 7.87 5.07 5.58
N TYR A 214 9.15 4.75 5.45
CA TYR A 214 9.98 5.19 4.33
C TYR A 214 9.50 4.60 3.01
N THR A 215 9.22 3.29 2.96
CA THR A 215 8.76 2.63 1.73
C THR A 215 7.38 3.11 1.30
N GLU A 216 6.44 3.33 2.23
CA GLU A 216 5.14 3.94 1.92
C GLU A 216 5.33 5.35 1.34
N THR A 217 6.14 6.19 2.00
CA THR A 217 6.45 7.57 1.55
C THR A 217 7.08 7.57 0.16
N LYS A 218 8.09 6.72 -0.08
CA LYS A 218 8.78 6.58 -1.36
C LYS A 218 7.83 6.12 -2.46
N THR A 219 6.98 5.13 -2.18
CA THR A 219 6.03 4.59 -3.16
C THR A 219 5.04 5.66 -3.61
N LEU A 220 4.52 6.49 -2.69
CA LEU A 220 3.66 7.62 -3.03
C LEU A 220 4.38 8.66 -3.91
N TYR A 221 5.63 9.01 -3.60
CA TYR A 221 6.44 9.91 -4.43
C TYR A 221 6.73 9.33 -5.82
N ASP A 222 7.10 8.05 -5.91
CA ASP A 222 7.36 7.34 -7.17
C ASP A 222 6.11 7.36 -8.08
N VAL A 223 4.92 7.09 -7.51
CA VAL A 223 3.64 7.12 -8.25
C VAL A 223 3.29 8.54 -8.69
N ALA A 224 3.42 9.54 -7.80
CA ALA A 224 3.12 10.94 -8.11
C ALA A 224 4.05 11.50 -9.20
N ALA A 225 5.36 11.21 -9.11
CA ALA A 225 6.35 11.64 -10.09
C ALA A 225 6.12 10.95 -11.46
N GLY A 226 5.80 9.67 -11.47
CA GLY A 226 5.45 8.95 -12.69
C GLY A 226 4.23 9.54 -13.39
N LEU A 227 3.12 9.75 -12.66
CA LEU A 227 1.90 10.37 -13.20
C LEU A 227 2.10 11.81 -13.68
N GLY A 228 2.89 12.61 -12.97
CA GLY A 228 3.24 13.98 -13.39
C GLY A 228 4.00 14.05 -14.73
N ASN A 229 4.65 12.96 -15.14
CA ASN A 229 5.34 12.83 -16.42
C ASN A 229 4.46 12.23 -17.54
N VAL A 230 3.23 11.81 -17.26
CA VAL A 230 2.31 11.23 -18.25
C VAL A 230 1.48 12.34 -18.92
N GLN A 231 1.57 12.44 -20.24
CA GLN A 231 0.60 13.22 -21.01
C GLN A 231 -0.62 12.34 -21.29
N ALA A 232 -1.80 12.72 -20.79
CA ALA A 232 -3.01 11.88 -20.84
C ALA A 232 -3.34 11.38 -22.27
N ALA A 233 -3.11 12.21 -23.29
CA ALA A 233 -3.34 11.89 -24.69
C ALA A 233 -2.21 11.09 -25.38
N ASN A 234 -1.07 10.84 -24.72
CA ASN A 234 0.07 10.14 -25.31
C ASN A 234 0.16 8.68 -24.81
N LYS A 235 -0.03 7.74 -25.73
CA LYS A 235 0.09 6.29 -25.46
C LYS A 235 1.46 5.89 -24.94
N ASP A 236 2.53 6.45 -25.51
CA ASP A 236 3.88 5.97 -25.24
C ASP A 236 4.36 6.43 -23.85
N ASP A 237 3.84 7.55 -23.35
CA ASP A 237 4.05 7.98 -21.96
C ASP A 237 3.33 7.03 -20.98
N TRP A 238 2.10 6.60 -21.27
CA TRP A 238 1.38 5.59 -20.47
C TRP A 238 2.08 4.22 -20.48
N LEU A 239 2.56 3.74 -21.64
CA LEU A 239 3.29 2.47 -21.73
C LEU A 239 4.63 2.52 -20.98
N ARG A 240 5.34 3.65 -21.05
CA ARG A 240 6.57 3.87 -20.26
C ARG A 240 6.27 3.85 -18.77
N TYR A 241 5.21 4.52 -18.33
CA TYR A 241 4.78 4.52 -16.93
C TYR A 241 4.31 3.13 -16.46
N GLU A 242 3.60 2.37 -17.29
CA GLU A 242 3.22 0.98 -17.00
C GLU A 242 4.45 0.08 -16.81
N GLN A 243 5.45 0.21 -17.68
CA GLN A 243 6.71 -0.54 -17.57
C GLN A 243 7.51 -0.15 -16.33
N GLU A 244 7.56 1.15 -16.00
CA GLU A 244 8.19 1.63 -14.77
C GLU A 244 7.48 1.09 -13.52
N MET A 245 6.15 1.15 -13.46
CA MET A 245 5.40 0.63 -12.32
C MET A 245 5.52 -0.90 -12.19
N LYS A 246 5.59 -1.64 -13.30
CA LYS A 246 5.86 -3.08 -13.29
C LYS A 246 7.29 -3.42 -12.83
N SER A 247 8.29 -2.58 -13.13
CA SER A 247 9.65 -2.79 -12.60
C SER A 247 9.70 -2.49 -11.09
N LYS A 248 9.00 -1.44 -10.62
CA LYS A 248 8.83 -1.18 -9.19
C LYS A 248 8.04 -2.29 -8.47
N GLN A 249 7.13 -3.02 -9.13
CA GLN A 249 6.50 -4.24 -8.56
C GLN A 249 7.44 -5.43 -8.39
N GLN A 250 8.67 -5.38 -8.92
CA GLN A 250 9.70 -6.40 -8.65
C GLN A 250 10.62 -5.99 -7.49
N ASP A 251 10.52 -4.75 -7.02
CA ASP A 251 11.19 -4.28 -5.80
C ASP A 251 10.53 -4.93 -4.57
N ALA A 252 11.31 -5.72 -3.83
CA ALA A 252 10.85 -6.45 -2.66
C ALA A 252 10.30 -5.52 -1.56
N ASP A 253 10.75 -4.27 -1.47
CA ASP A 253 10.20 -3.29 -0.53
C ASP A 253 8.80 -2.85 -0.96
N VAL A 254 8.60 -2.51 -2.24
CA VAL A 254 7.29 -2.10 -2.77
C VAL A 254 6.28 -3.26 -2.67
N VAL A 255 6.70 -4.48 -3.02
CA VAL A 255 5.89 -5.69 -2.81
C VAL A 255 5.56 -5.85 -1.33
N GLY A 256 6.55 -5.72 -0.45
CA GLY A 256 6.41 -5.87 0.99
C GLY A 256 5.49 -4.83 1.65
N ALA A 257 5.42 -3.61 1.12
CA ALA A 257 4.39 -2.64 1.49
C ALA A 257 3.02 -3.09 0.98
N SER A 258 2.93 -3.45 -0.32
CA SER A 258 1.67 -3.80 -1.00
C SER A 258 1.02 -5.15 -0.61
N ASN A 259 1.69 -5.98 0.18
CA ASN A 259 1.15 -7.26 0.65
C ASN A 259 1.01 -7.31 2.18
N GLY A 260 1.33 -6.21 2.87
CA GLY A 260 1.33 -6.11 4.33
C GLY A 260 2.50 -6.81 5.03
N THR A 261 3.53 -7.27 4.30
CA THR A 261 4.73 -7.89 4.91
C THR A 261 5.50 -6.87 5.76
N LEU A 262 5.72 -5.64 5.28
CA LEU A 262 6.46 -4.63 6.07
C LEU A 262 5.71 -4.23 7.35
N SER A 263 4.38 -4.10 7.30
CA SER A 263 3.56 -3.90 8.50
C SER A 263 3.60 -5.13 9.41
N GLY A 264 3.54 -6.35 8.86
CA GLY A 264 3.63 -7.59 9.62
C GLY A 264 5.00 -7.83 10.26
N ASP A 265 6.09 -7.36 9.65
CA ASP A 265 7.43 -7.42 10.20
C ASP A 265 7.62 -6.40 11.33
N ALA A 266 7.11 -5.18 11.15
CA ALA A 266 7.07 -4.16 12.20
C ALA A 266 6.18 -4.61 13.39
N ASP A 267 5.01 -5.19 13.12
CA ASP A 267 4.13 -5.72 14.15
C ASP A 267 4.76 -6.91 14.89
N ARG A 268 5.41 -7.82 14.17
CA ARG A 268 6.16 -8.95 14.76
C ARG A 268 7.32 -8.46 15.63
N ALA A 269 8.04 -7.42 15.22
CA ALA A 269 9.08 -6.80 16.03
C ALA A 269 8.50 -6.11 17.28
N LEU A 270 7.32 -5.48 17.19
CA LEU A 270 6.59 -4.95 18.34
C LEU A 270 6.15 -6.05 19.31
N ASN A 271 5.58 -7.15 18.80
CA ASN A 271 5.20 -8.31 19.60
C ASN A 271 6.42 -8.97 20.29
N ALA A 272 7.57 -9.03 19.60
CA ALA A 272 8.81 -9.55 20.16
C ALA A 272 9.40 -8.64 21.27
N LEU A 273 9.30 -7.32 21.11
CA LEU A 273 9.70 -6.33 22.13
C LEU A 273 8.79 -6.41 23.36
N VAL A 274 7.48 -6.30 23.16
CA VAL A 274 6.45 -6.41 24.21
C VAL A 274 6.56 -7.75 24.94
N GLY A 275 6.85 -8.83 24.21
CA GLY A 275 7.02 -10.18 24.74
C GLY A 275 8.13 -10.33 25.79
N GLN A 276 9.12 -9.43 25.83
CA GLN A 276 10.21 -9.45 26.81
C GLN A 276 9.81 -8.94 28.20
N TYR A 277 8.73 -8.17 28.30
CA TYR A 277 8.33 -7.47 29.51
C TYR A 277 6.96 -7.90 30.04
N ASP A 278 6.68 -7.58 31.29
CA ASP A 278 5.34 -7.64 31.87
C ASP A 278 4.51 -6.43 31.40
N MET A 279 4.14 -6.42 30.11
CA MET A 279 3.32 -5.38 29.51
C MET A 279 2.39 -5.93 28.42
N GLN A 280 1.26 -5.26 28.21
CA GLN A 280 0.38 -5.53 27.08
C GLN A 280 0.86 -4.76 25.83
N LYS A 281 0.50 -5.29 24.65
CA LYS A 281 0.81 -4.64 23.37
C LYS A 281 0.06 -3.29 23.28
N PRO A 282 0.76 -2.16 23.07
CA PRO A 282 0.12 -0.84 23.19
C PRO A 282 -0.71 -0.42 21.97
N PHE A 283 -0.45 -0.99 20.80
CA PHE A 283 -1.14 -0.79 19.52
C PHE A 283 -0.75 -1.93 18.55
N ASP A 284 -1.51 -2.11 17.47
CA ASP A 284 -1.14 -2.99 16.35
C ASP A 284 -0.54 -2.15 15.21
N VAL A 285 0.55 -2.59 14.59
CA VAL A 285 1.05 -1.97 13.34
C VAL A 285 0.25 -2.53 12.18
N SER A 286 -0.83 -1.84 11.82
CA SER A 286 -1.82 -2.38 10.89
C SER A 286 -1.62 -1.89 9.46
N ALA A 287 -1.93 -2.74 8.49
CA ALA A 287 -2.33 -2.35 7.13
C ALA A 287 -3.85 -2.07 7.07
N GLU A 288 -4.39 -1.50 8.16
CA GLU A 288 -5.81 -1.47 8.55
C GLU A 288 -6.52 -2.82 8.66
N LYS A 289 -7.16 -3.06 9.81
CA LYS A 289 -8.49 -3.71 9.80
C LYS A 289 -9.52 -2.59 9.67
N PRO A 290 -10.42 -2.59 8.68
CA PRO A 290 -11.45 -1.57 8.58
C PRO A 290 -12.37 -1.66 9.81
N SER A 291 -12.27 -0.67 10.70
CA SER A 291 -13.08 -0.60 11.91
C SER A 291 -14.49 -0.11 11.57
N GLY A 292 -15.33 -1.03 11.09
CA GLY A 292 -16.76 -0.80 10.90
C GLY A 292 -17.33 -1.41 9.62
N ASN A 293 -18.29 -2.33 9.79
CA ASN A 293 -19.27 -2.62 8.74
C ASN A 293 -20.10 -1.36 8.46
N ILE A 294 -19.74 -0.59 7.43
CA ILE A 294 -20.59 0.46 6.86
C ILE A 294 -21.53 -0.12 5.78
N MET A 295 -21.38 -1.41 5.44
CA MET A 295 -22.32 -2.16 4.61
C MET A 295 -22.66 -3.51 5.25
N ALA A 296 -23.61 -3.46 6.20
CA ALA A 296 -24.55 -4.55 6.38
C ALA A 296 -25.92 -4.03 5.89
N PRO A 297 -26.51 -4.61 4.82
CA PRO A 297 -27.96 -4.51 4.60
C PRO A 297 -28.72 -5.34 5.64
#